data_AF-A0A3B9FN93-F1
#
_entry.id   AF-A0A3B9FN93-F1
#
_cell.length_a   1.000
_cell.length_b   1.000
_cell.length_c   1.000
_cell.angle_alpha   90.00
_cell.angle_beta   90.00
_cell.angle_gamma   90.00
#
_symmetry.space_group_name_H-M   'P 1'
#
loop_
_entity.id
_entity.type
_entity.pdbx_description
1 polymer ?
#
loop_
_entity_poly.entity_id
_entity_poly.type
_entity_poly.pdbx_seq_one_letter_code
_entity_poly.pdbx_strand_id
1 'polypeptide(L)'
;MKPCYPLSFSCLLALLVFTGLSEVTAQPKGYLYDESKVAPYELPDLLTCLDGTKVSDAETWTGKRRPEVLRLFEDEVYGRSPAKPKALRFEVVEESPDSLDGKAHRRQVVIRLGKGKKALSVNLLVYLPKKAKAPVPGFLTINFMGNHTVNPDPAIRIPTSWVRNGNGIKDNKATAASRGSRSSR
;
A
#
# COMPACT_ATOMS: atom_id res chain seq x y z
N MET A 1 -39.28 30.83 70.57
CA MET A 1 -38.53 29.83 71.34
C MET A 1 -38.18 28.68 70.42
N LYS A 2 -36.89 28.48 70.13
CA LYS A 2 -36.35 27.32 69.40
C LYS A 2 -35.13 26.82 70.18
N PRO A 3 -34.98 25.51 70.41
CA PRO A 3 -33.69 24.89 70.55
C PRO A 3 -33.32 24.12 69.28
N CYS A 4 -32.02 24.11 69.02
CA CYS A 4 -31.30 23.50 67.90
C CYS A 4 -30.70 22.17 68.37
N TYR A 5 -30.78 21.08 67.59
CA TYR A 5 -29.96 19.85 67.64
C TYR A 5 -30.32 18.93 66.42
N PRO A 6 -29.49 17.96 66.00
CA PRO A 6 -28.42 18.16 65.02
C PRO A 6 -28.51 17.19 63.81
N LEU A 7 -27.55 17.32 62.90
CA LEU A 7 -27.40 16.58 61.65
C LEU A 7 -27.53 15.05 61.80
N SER A 8 -28.38 14.46 60.96
CA SER A 8 -28.42 13.01 60.72
C SER A 8 -27.91 12.69 59.32
N PHE A 9 -26.89 11.84 59.33
CA PHE A 9 -26.34 11.04 58.23
C PHE A 9 -27.45 10.44 57.33
N SER A 10 -27.63 10.95 56.11
CA SER A 10 -28.18 10.17 54.98
C SER A 10 -28.19 11.01 53.70
N CYS A 11 -27.11 10.95 52.93
CA CYS A 11 -27.11 11.08 51.47
C CYS A 11 -25.67 10.97 50.94
N LEU A 12 -25.09 9.78 51.04
CA LEU A 12 -23.83 9.46 50.35
C LEU A 12 -23.90 8.01 49.87
N LEU A 13 -24.83 7.77 48.96
CA LEU A 13 -24.86 6.54 48.18
C LEU A 13 -25.19 6.88 46.72
N ALA A 14 -24.41 6.27 45.83
CA ALA A 14 -24.61 6.16 44.38
C ALA A 14 -24.24 7.38 43.52
N LEU A 15 -22.93 7.54 43.27
CA LEU A 15 -22.45 7.75 41.89
C LEU A 15 -20.96 7.34 41.76
N LEU A 16 -20.70 6.05 42.00
CA LEU A 16 -19.45 5.43 41.56
C LEU A 16 -19.62 5.14 40.07
N VAL A 17 -19.24 6.13 39.25
CA VAL A 17 -19.12 5.99 37.80
C VAL A 17 -18.18 4.83 37.56
N PHE A 18 -18.74 3.73 37.04
CA PHE A 18 -17.98 2.59 36.53
C PHE A 18 -17.22 3.08 35.30
N THR A 19 -16.08 3.72 35.50
CA THR A 19 -15.07 3.87 34.45
C THR A 19 -14.47 2.49 34.25
N GLY A 20 -15.18 1.65 33.49
CA GLY A 20 -14.58 0.47 32.89
C GLY A 20 -13.42 0.96 32.04
N LEU A 21 -12.20 0.81 32.55
CA LEU A 21 -10.99 0.79 31.74
C LEU A 21 -11.16 -0.37 30.76
N SER A 22 -11.74 -0.10 29.60
CA SER A 22 -11.48 -0.91 28.43
C SER A 22 -10.01 -0.71 28.11
N GLU A 23 -9.15 -1.51 28.73
CA GLU A 23 -7.79 -1.67 28.25
C GLU A 23 -7.90 -2.18 26.82
N VAL A 24 -7.67 -1.28 25.87
CA VAL A 24 -7.46 -1.64 24.47
C VAL A 24 -6.13 -2.36 24.43
N THR A 25 -6.17 -3.67 24.68
CA THR A 25 -5.00 -4.52 24.50
C THR A 25 -4.73 -4.63 23.00
N ALA A 26 -3.50 -4.32 22.60
CA ALA A 26 -3.07 -4.57 21.23
C ALA A 26 -3.19 -6.07 20.91
N GLN A 27 -3.35 -6.42 19.64
CA GLN A 27 -3.39 -7.81 19.18
C GLN A 27 -2.21 -8.60 19.80
N PRO A 28 -2.47 -9.73 20.48
CA PRO A 28 -1.43 -10.47 21.18
C PRO A 28 -0.31 -10.85 20.21
N LYS A 29 0.93 -10.70 20.68
CA LYS A 29 2.13 -10.96 19.88
C LYS A 29 2.21 -12.45 19.56
N GLY A 30 2.04 -12.83 18.29
CA GLY A 30 2.12 -14.21 17.82
C GLY A 30 1.30 -14.44 16.56
N TYR A 31 1.32 -15.68 16.05
CA TYR A 31 0.47 -16.13 14.94
C TYR A 31 -0.32 -17.35 15.40
N LEU A 32 -1.58 -17.47 14.96
CA LEU A 32 -2.38 -18.67 15.16
C LEU A 32 -2.03 -19.68 14.07
N TYR A 33 -1.20 -20.67 14.40
CA TYR A 33 -0.82 -21.77 13.49
C TYR A 33 -1.74 -23.00 13.58
N ASP A 34 -2.55 -23.06 14.62
CA ASP A 34 -3.46 -24.16 14.88
C ASP A 34 -4.86 -23.78 14.40
N GLU A 35 -5.31 -24.42 13.31
CA GLU A 35 -6.62 -24.16 12.70
C GLU A 35 -7.77 -24.33 13.70
N SER A 36 -7.63 -25.25 14.68
CA SER A 36 -8.68 -25.48 15.68
C SER A 36 -8.90 -24.29 16.63
N LYS A 37 -7.97 -23.32 16.65
CA LYS A 37 -8.04 -22.10 17.45
C LYS A 37 -8.58 -20.90 16.67
N VAL A 38 -8.89 -21.05 15.38
CA VAL A 38 -9.53 -20.01 14.59
C VAL A 38 -10.99 -19.90 15.06
N ALA A 39 -11.35 -18.74 15.61
CA ALA A 39 -12.74 -18.48 15.99
C ALA A 39 -13.65 -18.51 14.74
N PRO A 40 -14.88 -19.04 14.84
CA PRO A 40 -15.84 -18.94 13.76
C PRO A 40 -16.08 -17.49 13.36
N TYR A 41 -16.18 -17.21 12.07
CA TYR A 41 -16.49 -15.90 11.52
C TYR A 41 -17.45 -16.03 10.34
N GLU A 42 -18.21 -14.97 10.09
CA GLU A 42 -19.09 -14.86 8.94
C GLU A 42 -18.53 -13.81 7.98
N LEU A 43 -18.45 -14.16 6.71
CA LEU A 43 -18.07 -13.22 5.67
C LEU A 43 -19.31 -12.51 5.12
N PRO A 44 -19.22 -11.20 4.81
CA PRO A 44 -20.28 -10.51 4.12
C PRO A 44 -20.61 -11.19 2.78
N ASP A 45 -21.89 -11.29 2.45
CA ASP A 45 -22.31 -11.84 1.16
C ASP A 45 -21.77 -10.96 0.01
N LEU A 46 -20.97 -11.57 -0.85
CA LEU A 46 -20.33 -10.91 -1.98
C LEU A 46 -21.37 -10.49 -3.04
N LEU A 47 -22.43 -11.29 -3.21
CA LEU A 47 -23.45 -11.13 -4.24
C LEU A 47 -24.76 -10.54 -3.70
N THR A 48 -24.67 -9.76 -2.62
CA THR A 48 -25.76 -8.92 -2.13
C THR A 48 -25.28 -7.47 -2.04
N CYS A 49 -26.01 -6.56 -2.68
CA CYS A 49 -25.78 -5.13 -2.59
C CYS A 49 -26.10 -4.61 -1.19
N LEU A 50 -25.60 -3.42 -0.85
CA LEU A 50 -25.84 -2.81 0.47
C LEU A 50 -27.33 -2.56 0.77
N ASP A 51 -28.16 -2.44 -0.26
CA ASP A 51 -29.62 -2.31 -0.14
C ASP A 51 -30.37 -3.66 -0.14
N GLY A 52 -29.67 -4.79 -0.11
CA GLY A 52 -30.25 -6.13 -0.12
C GLY A 52 -30.51 -6.72 -1.51
N THR A 53 -30.29 -5.96 -2.60
CA THR A 53 -30.46 -6.49 -3.97
C THR A 53 -29.49 -7.64 -4.23
N LYS A 54 -29.99 -8.78 -4.73
CA LYS A 54 -29.14 -9.92 -5.14
C LYS A 54 -28.47 -9.63 -6.48
N VAL A 55 -27.19 -10.00 -6.60
CA VAL A 55 -26.39 -9.88 -7.82
C VAL A 55 -26.48 -11.19 -8.59
N SER A 56 -27.28 -11.21 -9.67
CA SER A 56 -27.49 -12.38 -10.53
C SER A 56 -26.67 -12.38 -11.82
N ASP A 57 -26.07 -11.23 -12.17
CA ASP A 57 -25.44 -11.01 -13.47
C ASP A 57 -24.30 -9.98 -13.39
N ALA A 58 -23.50 -9.94 -14.47
CA ALA A 58 -22.34 -9.07 -14.57
C ALA A 58 -22.69 -7.58 -14.67
N GLU A 59 -23.88 -7.25 -15.17
CA GLU A 59 -24.35 -5.86 -15.30
C GLU A 59 -24.64 -5.28 -13.92
N THR A 60 -25.40 -6.01 -13.09
CA THR A 60 -25.69 -5.65 -11.70
C THR A 60 -24.40 -5.58 -10.88
N TRP A 61 -23.47 -6.52 -11.07
CA TRP A 61 -22.16 -6.46 -10.42
C TRP A 61 -21.41 -5.18 -10.81
N THR A 62 -21.27 -4.91 -12.10
CA THR A 62 -20.42 -3.82 -12.60
C THR A 62 -21.03 -2.45 -12.32
N GLY A 63 -22.35 -2.32 -12.49
CA GLY A 63 -23.08 -1.07 -12.34
C GLY A 63 -23.40 -0.70 -10.89
N LYS A 64 -23.51 -1.68 -9.98
CA LYS A 64 -23.96 -1.44 -8.60
C LYS A 64 -23.00 -1.99 -7.53
N ARG A 65 -22.84 -3.32 -7.45
CA ARG A 65 -22.11 -3.94 -6.33
C ARG A 65 -20.62 -3.58 -6.32
N ARG A 66 -19.95 -3.59 -7.47
CA ARG A 66 -18.53 -3.25 -7.58
C ARG A 66 -18.23 -1.82 -7.12
N PRO A 67 -18.98 -0.77 -7.54
CA PRO A 67 -18.86 0.56 -6.97
C PRO A 67 -19.04 0.63 -5.45
N GLU A 68 -19.98 -0.12 -4.88
CA GLU A 68 -20.17 -0.18 -3.42
C GLU A 68 -18.93 -0.75 -2.71
N VAL A 69 -18.43 -1.89 -3.18
CA VAL A 69 -17.23 -2.53 -2.62
C VAL A 69 -16.03 -1.59 -2.71
N LEU A 70 -15.84 -0.92 -3.85
CA LEU A 70 -14.76 0.05 -4.01
C LEU A 70 -14.87 1.19 -2.99
N ARG A 71 -16.07 1.76 -2.78
CA ARG A 71 -16.29 2.82 -1.78
C ARG A 71 -16.01 2.34 -0.36
N LEU A 72 -16.43 1.12 0.00
CA LEU A 72 -16.11 0.55 1.32
C LEU A 72 -14.60 0.44 1.54
N PHE A 73 -13.84 -0.02 0.54
CA PHE A 73 -12.38 -0.07 0.63
C PHE A 73 -11.73 1.32 0.65
N GLU A 74 -12.29 2.29 -0.08
CA GLU A 74 -11.84 3.69 -0.05
C GLU A 74 -12.08 4.37 1.29
N ASP A 75 -13.23 4.12 1.92
CA ASP A 75 -13.64 4.80 3.14
C ASP A 75 -13.06 4.14 4.41
N GLU A 76 -12.97 2.80 4.42
CA GLU A 76 -12.67 2.05 5.65
C GLU A 76 -11.30 1.35 5.67
N VAL A 77 -10.63 1.17 4.52
CA VAL A 77 -9.40 0.33 4.44
C VAL A 77 -8.19 1.09 3.92
N TYR A 78 -8.24 1.59 2.69
CA TYR A 78 -7.07 2.14 1.99
C TYR A 78 -7.04 3.67 1.90
N GLY A 79 -8.17 4.32 2.18
CA GLY A 79 -8.34 5.75 1.94
C GLY A 79 -8.69 6.07 0.49
N ARG A 80 -9.23 7.26 0.27
CA ARG A 80 -9.62 7.75 -1.06
C ARG A 80 -8.39 8.11 -1.90
N SER A 81 -8.28 7.50 -3.07
CA SER A 81 -7.22 7.83 -4.03
C SER A 81 -7.43 9.23 -4.62
N PRO A 82 -6.39 10.09 -4.65
CA PRO A 82 -6.52 11.41 -5.27
C PRO A 82 -6.72 11.29 -6.78
N ALA A 83 -7.36 12.30 -7.38
CA ALA A 83 -7.47 12.38 -8.83
C ALA A 83 -6.09 12.46 -9.50
N LYS A 84 -6.04 12.06 -10.78
CA LYS A 84 -4.82 12.13 -11.60
C LYS A 84 -4.18 13.53 -11.49
N PRO A 85 -2.88 13.63 -11.16
CA PRO A 85 -2.21 14.93 -11.04
C PRO A 85 -2.29 15.72 -12.35
N LYS A 86 -2.63 17.02 -12.25
CA LYS A 86 -2.66 17.93 -13.41
C LYS A 86 -1.29 18.08 -14.07
N ALA A 87 -0.22 18.01 -13.29
CA ALA A 87 1.15 18.07 -13.77
C ALA A 87 1.78 16.68 -13.68
N LEU A 88 1.90 16.02 -14.83
CA LEU A 88 2.52 14.72 -15.00
C LEU A 88 3.49 14.81 -16.18
N ARG A 89 4.77 14.49 -15.96
CA ARG A 89 5.81 14.52 -17.00
C ARG A 89 6.61 13.23 -17.00
N PHE A 90 7.02 12.80 -18.18
CA PHE A 90 7.81 11.59 -18.39
C PHE A 90 9.12 11.99 -19.06
N GLU A 91 10.24 11.69 -18.40
CA GLU A 91 11.58 12.04 -18.86
C GLU A 91 12.34 10.74 -19.12
N VAL A 92 12.70 10.44 -20.37
CA VAL A 92 13.65 9.35 -20.64
C VAL A 92 15.03 9.84 -20.23
N VAL A 93 15.61 9.21 -19.22
CA VAL A 93 16.88 9.65 -18.62
C VAL A 93 18.05 8.71 -18.89
N GLU A 94 17.76 7.55 -19.47
CA GLU A 94 18.73 6.60 -20.01
C GLU A 94 17.99 5.67 -21.00
N GLU A 95 18.65 5.34 -22.11
CA GLU A 95 18.14 4.38 -23.09
C GLU A 95 19.32 3.63 -23.72
N SER A 96 19.15 2.32 -23.91
CA SER A 96 20.12 1.47 -24.59
C SER A 96 19.41 0.47 -25.49
N PRO A 97 19.71 0.46 -26.80
CA PRO A 97 19.06 -0.44 -27.74
C PRO A 97 19.54 -1.90 -27.61
N ASP A 98 20.66 -2.16 -26.95
CA ASP A 98 21.36 -3.46 -26.95
C ASP A 98 21.61 -4.03 -25.54
N SER A 99 20.73 -3.70 -24.59
CA SER A 99 20.80 -4.26 -23.24
C SER A 99 20.56 -5.77 -23.20
N LEU A 100 21.00 -6.40 -22.10
CA LEU A 100 20.87 -7.85 -21.88
C LEU A 100 21.45 -8.67 -23.03
N ASP A 101 22.70 -8.36 -23.43
CA ASP A 101 23.41 -9.02 -24.53
C ASP A 101 22.64 -8.96 -25.87
N GLY A 102 22.09 -7.78 -26.19
CA GLY A 102 21.32 -7.56 -27.42
C GLY A 102 19.91 -8.18 -27.40
N LYS A 103 19.42 -8.66 -26.26
CA LYS A 103 18.07 -9.26 -26.15
C LYS A 103 16.98 -8.21 -25.94
N ALA A 104 17.31 -7.03 -25.42
CA ALA A 104 16.33 -6.00 -25.10
C ALA A 104 16.78 -4.57 -25.38
N HIS A 105 15.82 -3.70 -25.69
CA HIS A 105 15.96 -2.25 -25.57
C HIS A 105 15.59 -1.86 -24.13
N ARG A 106 16.52 -1.27 -23.39
CA ARG A 106 16.28 -0.75 -22.04
C ARG A 106 15.93 0.73 -22.12
N ARG A 107 14.92 1.16 -21.37
CA ARG A 107 14.61 2.58 -21.11
C ARG A 107 14.46 2.80 -19.62
N GLN A 108 15.05 3.88 -19.11
CA GLN A 108 14.80 4.37 -17.76
C GLN A 108 14.07 5.70 -17.84
N VAL A 109 12.88 5.75 -17.27
CA VAL A 109 11.98 6.91 -17.33
C VAL A 109 11.77 7.46 -15.92
N VAL A 110 11.97 8.75 -15.74
CA VAL A 110 11.56 9.46 -14.52
C VAL A 110 10.17 10.04 -14.74
N ILE A 111 9.20 9.57 -13.97
CA ILE A 111 7.83 10.09 -13.94
C ILE A 111 7.76 11.16 -12.86
N ARG A 112 7.57 12.41 -13.25
CA ARG A 112 7.43 13.56 -12.35
C ARG A 112 5.96 13.81 -12.04
N LEU A 113 5.61 13.76 -10.75
CA LEU A 113 4.27 14.03 -10.23
C LEU A 113 4.27 15.39 -9.53
N GLY A 114 3.54 16.37 -10.06
CA GLY A 114 3.45 17.73 -9.50
C GLY A 114 4.41 18.75 -10.12
N LYS A 115 4.55 19.91 -9.46
CA LYS A 115 5.35 21.06 -9.94
C LYS A 115 6.42 21.48 -8.93
N GLY A 116 7.52 22.04 -9.45
CA GLY A 116 8.57 22.67 -8.66
C GLY A 116 9.32 21.72 -7.74
N LYS A 117 9.88 22.26 -6.65
CA LYS A 117 10.72 21.53 -5.68
C LYS A 117 9.98 20.42 -4.91
N LYS A 118 8.64 20.41 -4.93
CA LYS A 118 7.79 19.39 -4.27
C LYS A 118 7.38 18.26 -5.22
N ALA A 119 7.84 18.26 -6.47
CA ALA A 119 7.49 17.21 -7.41
C ALA A 119 8.08 15.86 -6.96
N LEU A 120 7.23 14.84 -6.86
CA LEU A 120 7.67 13.48 -6.59
C LEU A 120 8.18 12.84 -7.87
N SER A 121 9.17 11.96 -7.74
CA SER A 121 9.79 11.27 -8.86
C SER A 121 9.62 9.76 -8.69
N VAL A 122 9.03 9.11 -9.68
CA VAL A 122 8.94 7.64 -9.77
C VAL A 122 9.90 7.19 -10.86
N ASN A 123 10.82 6.29 -10.52
CA ASN A 123 11.81 5.77 -11.46
C ASN A 123 11.29 4.47 -12.08
N LEU A 124 10.96 4.49 -13.37
CA LEU A 124 10.50 3.33 -14.12
C LEU A 124 11.65 2.75 -14.94
N LEU A 125 11.88 1.45 -14.82
CA LEU A 125 12.80 0.68 -15.66
C LEU A 125 11.97 -0.19 -16.60
N VAL A 126 12.23 -0.07 -17.91
CA VAL A 126 11.51 -0.80 -18.97
C VAL A 126 12.52 -1.60 -19.77
N TYR A 127 12.23 -2.88 -20.01
CA TYR A 127 12.90 -3.71 -21.00
C TYR A 127 11.89 -4.09 -22.08
N LEU A 128 12.19 -3.76 -23.34
CA LEU A 128 11.41 -4.14 -24.51
C LEU A 128 12.18 -5.19 -25.30
N PRO A 129 11.56 -6.30 -25.77
CA PRO A 129 12.24 -7.29 -26.59
C PRO A 129 12.87 -6.66 -27.85
N LYS A 130 14.15 -6.95 -28.13
CA LYS A 130 14.90 -6.34 -29.25
C LYS A 130 14.17 -6.43 -30.59
N LYS A 131 13.55 -7.58 -30.84
CA LYS A 131 12.90 -7.95 -32.11
C LYS A 131 11.43 -7.51 -32.22
N ALA A 132 10.90 -6.79 -31.23
CA ALA A 132 9.52 -6.29 -31.29
C ALA A 132 9.37 -5.28 -32.44
N LYS A 133 8.46 -5.55 -33.38
CA LYS A 133 8.13 -4.66 -34.51
C LYS A 133 6.82 -3.90 -34.33
N ALA A 134 6.07 -4.24 -33.29
CA ALA A 134 4.78 -3.69 -32.92
C ALA A 134 4.69 -3.67 -31.37
N PRO A 135 3.70 -2.98 -30.77
CA PRO A 135 3.47 -3.05 -29.34
C PRO A 135 3.35 -4.50 -28.85
N VAL A 136 3.99 -4.81 -27.73
CA VAL A 136 3.98 -6.13 -27.10
C VAL A 136 3.34 -6.04 -25.70
N PRO A 137 2.74 -7.13 -25.19
CA PRO A 137 2.30 -7.18 -23.79
C PRO A 137 3.45 -6.87 -22.83
N GLY A 138 3.13 -6.19 -21.73
CA GLY A 138 4.09 -5.81 -20.70
C GLY A 138 3.69 -6.34 -19.33
N PHE A 139 4.69 -6.67 -18.52
CA PHE A 139 4.52 -6.94 -17.10
C PHE A 139 4.98 -5.72 -16.30
N LEU A 140 4.12 -5.23 -15.41
CA LEU A 140 4.45 -4.16 -14.47
C LEU A 140 4.62 -4.75 -13.08
N THR A 141 5.77 -4.46 -12.46
CA THR A 141 6.07 -4.87 -11.09
C THR A 141 6.51 -3.66 -10.27
N ILE A 142 6.31 -3.75 -8.96
CA ILE A 142 6.94 -2.88 -7.98
C ILE A 142 8.03 -3.67 -7.27
N ASN A 143 9.15 -3.01 -6.94
CA ASN A 143 10.26 -3.64 -6.23
C ASN A 143 10.51 -2.92 -4.90
N PHE A 144 11.09 -3.65 -3.95
CA PHE A 144 11.27 -3.15 -2.59
C PHE A 144 12.53 -2.30 -2.39
N MET A 145 13.58 -2.55 -3.18
CA MET A 145 14.94 -2.04 -2.90
C MET A 145 15.51 -1.17 -4.03
N GLY A 146 14.70 -0.83 -5.04
CA GLY A 146 15.08 -0.01 -6.18
C GLY A 146 15.43 -0.81 -7.42
N ASN A 147 15.25 -0.21 -8.60
CA ASN A 147 15.36 -0.90 -9.90
C ASN A 147 16.70 -1.61 -10.10
N HIS A 148 17.81 -1.04 -9.64
CA HIS A 148 19.15 -1.65 -9.76
C HIS A 148 19.26 -3.03 -9.10
N THR A 149 18.39 -3.40 -8.16
CA THR A 149 18.48 -4.71 -7.51
C THR A 149 17.88 -5.85 -8.34
N VAL A 150 17.06 -5.56 -9.35
CA VAL A 150 16.33 -6.61 -10.12
C VAL A 150 17.19 -7.28 -11.18
N ASN A 151 18.32 -6.66 -11.55
CA ASN A 151 19.25 -7.20 -12.54
C ASN A 151 20.67 -6.64 -12.26
N PRO A 152 21.75 -7.43 -12.46
CA PRO A 152 23.13 -6.96 -12.22
C PRO A 152 23.63 -5.92 -13.23
N ASP A 153 22.87 -5.63 -14.28
CA ASP A 153 23.16 -4.63 -15.31
C ASP A 153 23.69 -3.30 -14.72
N PRO A 154 24.97 -2.94 -14.99
CA PRO A 154 25.62 -1.79 -14.39
C PRO A 154 25.05 -0.46 -14.86
N ALA A 155 24.33 -0.45 -15.99
CA ALA A 155 23.75 0.76 -16.55
C ALA A 155 22.38 1.12 -15.93
N ILE A 156 21.76 0.22 -15.15
CA ILE A 156 20.60 0.59 -14.34
C ILE A 156 21.03 1.66 -13.33
N ARG A 157 20.31 2.77 -13.25
CA ARG A 157 20.63 3.88 -12.35
C ARG A 157 20.42 3.47 -10.89
N ILE A 158 21.36 3.85 -10.04
CA ILE A 158 21.19 3.72 -8.58
C ILE A 158 20.22 4.80 -8.11
N PRO A 159 19.17 4.45 -7.34
CA PRO A 159 18.23 5.44 -6.83
C PRO A 159 18.90 6.36 -5.81
N THR A 160 18.55 7.65 -5.84
CA THR A 160 18.95 8.63 -4.83
C THR A 160 17.91 8.79 -3.71
N SER A 161 16.76 8.13 -3.83
CA SER A 161 15.74 8.05 -2.79
C SER A 161 16.19 7.17 -1.64
N TRP A 162 15.54 7.33 -0.48
CA TRP A 162 15.72 6.45 0.67
C TRP A 162 15.47 4.98 0.28
N VAL A 163 16.35 4.09 0.73
CA VAL A 163 16.19 2.63 0.61
C VAL A 163 16.44 2.00 1.98
N ARG A 164 15.73 0.93 2.31
CA ARG A 164 15.93 0.23 3.59
C ARG A 164 17.35 -0.35 3.68
N ASN A 165 18.00 -0.19 4.84
CA ASN A 165 19.29 -0.82 5.09
C ASN A 165 19.20 -2.34 4.98
N GLY A 166 20.29 -2.97 4.52
CA GLY A 166 20.35 -4.40 4.25
C GLY A 166 21.65 -4.77 3.53
N ASN A 167 21.64 -5.90 2.81
CA ASN A 167 22.79 -6.45 2.07
C ASN A 167 23.51 -5.39 1.19
N GLY A 168 24.54 -4.72 1.74
CA GLY A 168 25.32 -3.69 1.04
C GLY A 168 24.74 -2.27 1.04
N ILE A 169 23.60 -2.03 1.71
CA ILE A 169 22.94 -0.72 1.82
C ILE A 169 23.13 -0.19 3.25
N LYS A 170 23.80 0.95 3.37
CA LYS A 170 24.05 1.67 4.64
C LYS A 170 23.50 3.09 4.55
N ASP A 171 23.15 3.67 5.69
CA ASP A 171 22.61 5.04 5.82
C ASP A 171 21.46 5.35 4.86
N ASN A 172 20.67 4.31 4.56
CA ASN A 172 19.53 4.31 3.65
C ASN A 172 19.84 4.75 2.21
N LYS A 173 21.09 4.57 1.79
CA LYS A 173 21.58 4.92 0.46
C LYS A 173 21.92 3.65 -0.30
N ALA A 174 21.23 3.44 -1.42
CA ALA A 174 21.57 2.37 -2.35
C ALA A 174 22.97 2.56 -2.92
N THR A 175 23.66 1.45 -3.19
CA THR A 175 25.00 1.46 -3.77
C THR A 175 25.07 0.49 -4.95
N ALA A 176 26.14 0.56 -5.73
CA ALA A 176 26.36 -0.41 -6.81
C ALA A 176 26.53 -1.85 -6.28
N ALA A 177 26.86 -2.04 -4.99
CA ALA A 177 27.04 -3.37 -4.40
C ALA A 177 25.75 -4.17 -4.31
N SER A 178 24.57 -3.54 -4.30
CA SER A 178 23.26 -4.22 -4.25
C SER A 178 22.70 -4.57 -5.63
N ARG A 179 23.46 -4.35 -6.72
CA ARG A 179 23.02 -4.70 -8.08
C ARG A 179 22.69 -6.18 -8.20
N GLY A 180 21.56 -6.50 -8.82
CA GLY A 180 21.10 -7.88 -8.98
C GLY A 180 20.80 -8.65 -7.67
N SER A 181 20.90 -8.03 -6.48
CA SER A 181 20.68 -8.71 -5.19
C SER A 181 19.24 -9.20 -4.95
N ARG A 182 18.32 -8.85 -5.86
CA ARG A 182 16.92 -9.26 -5.92
C ARG A 182 16.54 -9.74 -7.34
N SER A 183 17.49 -10.29 -8.10
CA SER A 183 17.22 -10.84 -9.44
C SER A 183 16.53 -12.20 -9.42
N SER A 184 16.52 -12.88 -8.27
CA SER A 184 15.91 -14.19 -8.08
C SER A 184 15.17 -14.24 -6.75
N ARG A 185 14.01 -13.57 -6.66
CA ARG A 185 12.97 -13.79 -5.65
C ARG A 185 11.63 -13.30 -6.17
#